data_AF-A0A928RBG3-F1
#
_entry.id   AF-A0A928RBG3-F1
#
_cell.length_a   1.000
_cell.length_b   1.000
_cell.length_c   1.000
_cell.angle_alpha   90.00
_cell.angle_beta   90.00
_cell.angle_gamma   90.00
#
_symmetry.space_group_name_H-M   'P 1'
#
loop_
_entity.id
_entity.type
_entity.pdbx_description
1 polymer ?
#
loop_
_entity_poly.entity_id
_entity_poly.type
_entity_poly.pdbx_seq_one_letter_code
_entity_poly.pdbx_strand_id
1 'polypeptide(L)'
;MLNQYKELPQKLHAHSLRHSFVSLLISNGLDVVNVASLAGDTIEIISKRYAHSFAERRAAAMNIVGDSFAQLNNSNNYLKIS
;
A
#
# COMPACT_ATOMS: atom_id res chain seq x y z
N MET A 1 38.24 19.54 7.27
CA MET A 1 36.86 19.02 7.16
C MET A 1 36.77 18.18 5.90
N LEU A 2 36.74 16.85 6.02
CA LEU A 2 36.59 15.95 4.87
C LEU A 2 35.18 15.35 4.89
N ASN A 3 34.53 15.43 3.73
CA ASN A 3 33.15 15.07 3.46
C ASN A 3 32.70 13.77 4.12
N GLN A 4 31.72 13.89 5.02
CA GLN A 4 30.93 12.77 5.54
C GLN A 4 29.87 12.38 4.50
N TYR A 5 30.27 11.92 3.31
CA TYR A 5 29.33 11.18 2.47
C TYR A 5 29.15 9.82 3.13
N LYS A 6 28.09 9.72 3.93
CA LYS A 6 27.60 8.47 4.52
C LYS A 6 27.48 7.46 3.40
N GLU A 7 28.42 6.53 3.33
CA GLU A 7 28.48 5.44 2.35
C GLU A 7 27.07 4.85 2.25
N LEU A 8 26.41 5.07 1.11
CA LEU A 8 25.08 4.51 0.87
C LEU A 8 25.25 2.99 0.96
N PRO A 9 24.43 2.28 1.77
CA PRO A 9 24.61 0.85 1.97
C PRO A 9 24.67 0.17 0.61
N GLN A 10 25.69 -0.67 0.40
CA GLN A 10 26.09 -1.32 -0.86
C GLN A 10 24.96 -2.09 -1.61
N LYS A 11 23.76 -2.15 -1.01
CA LYS A 11 22.51 -2.68 -1.56
C LYS A 11 21.60 -1.63 -2.20
N LEU A 12 22.05 -0.39 -2.39
CA LEU A 12 21.33 0.62 -3.18
C LEU A 12 21.47 0.31 -4.69
N HIS A 13 21.04 -0.88 -5.10
CA HIS A 13 21.00 -1.29 -6.49
C HIS A 13 19.69 -0.81 -7.12
N ALA A 14 19.60 -0.77 -8.47
CA ALA A 14 18.36 -0.47 -9.20
C ALA A 14 17.14 -1.29 -8.69
N HIS A 15 17.43 -2.45 -8.09
CA HIS A 15 16.45 -3.31 -7.43
C HIS A 15 15.76 -2.66 -6.21
N SER A 16 16.49 -1.88 -5.39
CA SER A 16 15.93 -1.20 -4.22
C SER A 16 15.01 -0.04 -4.62
N LEU A 17 15.35 0.69 -5.69
CA LEU A 17 14.46 1.69 -6.28
C LEU A 17 13.17 1.03 -6.78
N ARG A 18 13.29 -0.13 -7.45
CA ARG A 18 12.14 -0.90 -7.92
C ARG A 18 11.24 -1.35 -6.76
N HIS A 19 11.82 -1.78 -5.64
CA HIS A 19 11.04 -2.10 -4.44
C HIS A 19 10.26 -0.90 -3.93
N SER A 20 10.91 0.25 -3.76
CA SER A 20 10.23 1.48 -3.32
C SER A 20 9.14 1.92 -4.30
N PHE A 21 9.41 1.81 -5.61
CA PHE A 21 8.44 2.14 -6.65
C PHE A 21 7.19 1.25 -6.56
N VAL A 22 7.36 -0.07 -6.46
CA VAL A 22 6.24 -1.01 -6.33
C VAL A 22 5.47 -0.79 -5.02
N SER A 23 6.17 -0.62 -3.89
CA SER A 23 5.54 -0.32 -2.60
C SER A 23 4.72 0.97 -2.66
N LEU A 24 5.20 2.00 -3.36
CA LEU A 24 4.47 3.25 -3.55
C LEU A 24 3.20 3.05 -4.39
N LEU A 25 3.27 2.30 -5.50
CA LEU A 25 2.09 2.01 -6.32
C LEU A 25 1.02 1.25 -5.52
N ILE A 26 1.43 0.25 -4.75
CA ILE A 26 0.52 -0.51 -3.88
C ILE A 26 -0.09 0.42 -2.84
N SER A 27 0.73 1.24 -2.17
CA SER A 27 0.28 2.22 -1.17
C SER A 27 -0.73 3.23 -1.71
N ASN A 28 -0.64 3.58 -2.99
CA ASN A 28 -1.57 4.50 -3.65
C ASN A 28 -2.91 3.89 -4.05
N GLY A 29 -3.11 2.57 -3.97
CA GLY A 29 -4.40 1.97 -4.34
C GLY A 29 -4.39 1.07 -5.54
N LEU A 30 -3.26 0.95 -6.25
CA LEU A 30 -3.24 0.23 -7.50
C LEU A 30 -3.35 -1.28 -7.27
N ASP A 31 -4.07 -1.93 -8.17
CA ASP A 31 -4.22 -3.38 -8.22
C ASP A 31 -2.96 -4.05 -8.78
N VAL A 32 -2.85 -5.36 -8.54
CA VAL A 32 -1.68 -6.17 -8.92
C VAL A 32 -1.38 -6.15 -10.42
N VAL A 33 -2.40 -5.99 -11.28
CA VAL A 33 -2.23 -5.99 -12.74
C VAL A 33 -1.58 -4.69 -13.19
N ASN A 34 -2.10 -3.55 -12.72
CA ASN A 34 -1.52 -2.25 -13.02
C ASN A 34 -0.11 -2.09 -12.42
N VAL A 35 0.10 -2.58 -11.19
CA VAL A 35 1.43 -2.58 -10.57
C VAL A 35 2.42 -3.40 -11.39
N ALA A 36 2.05 -4.58 -11.87
CA ALA A 36 2.91 -5.43 -12.70
C ALA A 36 3.24 -4.79 -14.05
N SER A 37 2.24 -4.19 -14.70
CA SER A 37 2.44 -3.46 -15.96
C SER A 37 3.42 -2.29 -15.82
N LEU A 38 3.29 -1.49 -14.74
CA LEU A 38 4.15 -0.35 -14.48
C LEU A 38 5.55 -0.74 -13.99
N ALA A 39 5.67 -1.80 -13.20
CA ALA A 39 6.94 -2.29 -12.69
C ALA A 39 7.74 -3.12 -13.71
N GLY A 40 7.14 -3.41 -14.87
CA GLY A 40 7.71 -4.28 -15.90
C GLY A 40 7.96 -5.70 -15.37
N ASP A 41 7.06 -6.24 -14.55
CA ASP A 41 7.13 -7.61 -14.04
C ASP A 41 5.89 -8.41 -14.43
N THR A 42 5.91 -9.70 -14.12
CA THR A 42 4.71 -10.53 -14.19
C THR A 42 3.85 -10.37 -12.94
N ILE A 43 2.55 -10.54 -13.11
CA ILE A 43 1.56 -10.55 -12.01
C ILE A 43 1.94 -11.58 -10.95
N GLU A 44 2.47 -12.74 -11.36
CA GLU A 44 2.91 -13.79 -10.45
C GLU A 44 4.03 -13.32 -9.52
N ILE A 45 5.06 -12.66 -10.06
CA ILE A 45 6.19 -12.18 -9.25
C ILE A 45 5.74 -11.06 -8.31
N ILE A 46 4.93 -10.10 -8.77
CA ILE A 46 4.40 -9.02 -7.92
C ILE A 46 3.53 -9.59 -6.81
N SER A 47 2.58 -10.47 -7.15
CA SER A 47 1.69 -11.13 -6.19
C SER A 47 2.51 -11.86 -5.13
N LYS A 48 3.48 -12.70 -5.54
CA LYS A 48 4.32 -13.47 -4.63
C LYS A 48 5.20 -12.59 -3.73
N ARG A 49 5.75 -11.50 -4.26
CA ARG A 49 6.70 -10.65 -3.54
C ARG A 49 6.01 -9.67 -2.58
N TYR A 50 4.83 -9.18 -2.94
CA TYR A 50 4.13 -8.11 -2.22
C TYR A 50 2.75 -8.53 -1.68
N ALA A 51 2.45 -9.83 -1.64
CA ALA A 51 1.20 -10.35 -1.06
C ALA A 51 0.86 -9.73 0.29
N HIS A 52 1.87 -9.58 1.17
CA HIS A 52 1.71 -8.97 2.49
C HIS A 52 1.20 -7.52 2.39
N SER A 53 1.79 -6.69 1.52
CA SER A 53 1.38 -5.29 1.33
C SER A 53 -0.06 -5.17 0.82
N PHE A 54 -0.49 -6.08 -0.07
CA PHE A 54 -1.88 -6.11 -0.52
C PHE A 54 -2.85 -6.56 0.58
N ALA A 55 -2.46 -7.54 1.40
CA ALA A 55 -3.27 -8.02 2.52
C ALA A 55 -3.48 -6.94 3.58
N GLU A 56 -2.43 -6.21 3.94
CA GLU A 56 -2.49 -5.08 4.88
C GLU A 56 -3.44 -3.98 4.38
N ARG A 57 -3.33 -3.60 3.10
CA ARG A 57 -4.23 -2.58 2.53
C ARG A 57 -5.67 -3.05 2.44
N ARG A 58 -5.89 -4.34 2.14
CA ARG A 58 -7.23 -4.93 2.18
C ARG A 58 -7.82 -4.83 3.58
N ALA A 59 -7.06 -5.19 4.62
CA ALA A 59 -7.50 -5.09 6.00
C ALA A 59 -7.81 -3.64 6.40
N ALA A 60 -6.94 -2.69 6.05
CA ALA A 60 -7.16 -1.26 6.30
C ALA A 60 -8.43 -0.75 5.60
N ALA A 61 -8.65 -1.12 4.34
CA ALA A 61 -9.85 -0.75 3.60
C ALA A 61 -11.12 -1.33 4.24
N MET A 62 -11.08 -2.59 4.68
CA MET A 62 -12.19 -3.23 5.39
C MET A 62 -12.52 -2.53 6.71
N ASN A 63 -11.51 -2.07 7.45
CA ASN A 63 -11.73 -1.33 8.69
C ASN A 63 -12.44 0.00 8.43
N ILE A 64 -11.99 0.77 7.42
CA ILE A 64 -12.62 2.04 7.03
C ILE A 64 -14.09 1.84 6.64
N VAL A 65 -14.38 0.78 5.89
CA VAL A 65 -15.75 0.42 5.50
C VAL A 65 -16.59 0.06 6.73
N GLY A 66 -16.05 -0.73 7.66
CA GLY A 66 -16.70 -1.07 8.92
C GLY A 66 -17.02 0.17 9.77
N ASP A 67 -16.05 1.07 9.92
CA ASP A 67 -16.21 2.33 10.66
C ASP A 67 -17.28 3.22 10.01
N SER A 68 -17.29 3.30 8.68
CA SER A 68 -18.30 4.07 7.93
C SER A 68 -19.71 3.53 8.17
N PHE A 69 -19.90 2.21 8.16
CA PHE A 69 -21.18 1.59 8.47
C PHE A 69 -21.62 1.81 9.92
N ALA A 70 -20.67 1.73 10.88
CA ALA A 70 -20.96 2.01 12.28
C ALA A 70 -21.40 3.47 12.50
N GLN A 71 -20.74 4.43 11.84
CA GLN A 71 -21.12 5.84 11.87
C GLN A 71 -22.53 6.07 11.32
N LEU A 72 -22.86 5.48 10.17
CA LEU A 72 -24.21 5.57 9.59
C LEU A 72 -25.29 5.03 10.52
N ASN A 73 -25.05 3.90 11.21
CA ASN A 73 -25.99 3.35 12.17
C ASN A 73 -26.24 4.31 13.35
N ASN A 74 -25.19 4.93 13.87
CA ASN A 74 -25.31 5.90 14.97
C ASN A 74 -26.07 7.15 14.56
N SER A 75 -25.80 7.72 13.38
CA SER A 75 -26.53 8.89 12.85
C SER A 75 -28.04 8.62 12.71
N ASN A 76 -28.43 7.41 12.33
CA ASN A 76 -29.83 7.03 12.23
C ASN A 76 -30.53 6.94 13.59
N ASN A 77 -29.82 6.63 14.67
CA ASN A 77 -30.42 6.58 16.01
C ASN A 77 -30.76 7.97 16.57
N TYR A 78 -30.00 9.02 16.20
CA TYR A 78 -30.30 10.39 16.61
C TYR A 78 -31.50 11.00 15.87
N LEU A 79 -31.84 10.51 14.67
CA LEU A 79 -32.99 10.95 13.88
C LEU A 79 -34.30 10.23 14.26
N LYS A 80 -34.24 9.17 15.08
CA LYS A 80 -35.43 8.40 15.52
C LYS A 80 -35.98 8.82 16.89
N ILE A 81 -35.32 9.76 17.57
CA ILE A 81 -35.66 10.25 18.92
C ILE A 81 -36.28 11.67 18.91
N SER A 82 -36.67 12.19 17.73
CA SER A 82 -37.45 13.43 17.56
C SER A 82 -38.80 13.10 16.95
#